data_AF-A0A6A3PBS7-F1
#
_entry.id   AF-A0A6A3PBS7-F1
#
_cell.length_a   1.000
_cell.length_b   1.000
_cell.length_c   1.000
_cell.angle_alpha   90.00
_cell.angle_beta   90.00
_cell.angle_gamma   90.00
#
_symmetry.space_group_name_H-M   'P 1'
#
loop_
_entity.id
_entity.type
_entity.pdbx_description
1 polymer ?
#
loop_
_entity_poly.entity_id
_entity_poly.type
_entity_poly.pdbx_seq_one_letter_code
_entity_poly.pdbx_strand_id
1 'polypeptide(L)'
;MGLQEEQTASREFMVALLKNLEARASTPKELEIVVEQILPVLVPAIVHLLKAVEASEEQDEDGGDGGPPIRPLDHLARFMLRRNPRHNEPTTEMIELQALARRLLRK
;
A
#
# COMPACT_ATOMS: atom_id res chain seq x y z
N MET A 1 11.06 -19.98 -1.49
CA MET A 1 10.24 -20.00 -2.71
C MET A 1 11.14 -19.65 -3.89
N GLY A 2 10.88 -20.20 -5.07
CA GLY A 2 11.62 -19.80 -6.28
C GLY A 2 11.20 -18.39 -6.72
N LEU A 3 12.14 -17.59 -7.24
CA LEU A 3 11.87 -16.23 -7.76
C LEU A 3 10.69 -16.20 -8.77
N GLN A 4 10.54 -17.27 -9.55
CA GLN A 4 9.46 -17.42 -10.52
C GLN A 4 8.09 -17.69 -9.87
N GLU A 5 8.07 -18.43 -8.76
CA GLU A 5 6.85 -18.69 -7.98
C GLU A 5 6.36 -17.39 -7.31
N GLU A 6 7.27 -16.61 -6.73
CA GLU A 6 6.97 -15.31 -6.13
C GLU A 6 6.41 -14.31 -7.16
N GLN A 7 7.01 -14.24 -8.35
CA GLN A 7 6.50 -13.40 -9.44
C GLN A 7 5.10 -13.85 -9.89
N THR A 8 4.86 -15.15 -9.95
CA THR A 8 3.55 -15.71 -10.34
C THR A 8 2.49 -15.38 -9.28
N ALA A 9 2.79 -15.63 -8.01
CA ALA A 9 1.90 -15.31 -6.89
C ALA A 9 1.59 -13.81 -6.80
N SER A 10 2.60 -12.95 -6.97
CA SER A 10 2.45 -11.50 -6.99
C SER A 10 1.53 -11.05 -8.15
N ARG A 11 1.71 -11.62 -9.33
CA ARG A 11 0.84 -11.34 -10.49
C ARG A 11 -0.59 -11.79 -10.25
N GLU A 12 -0.79 -13.01 -9.73
CA GLU A 12 -2.12 -13.54 -9.43
C GLU A 12 -2.85 -12.69 -8.38
N PHE A 13 -2.13 -12.28 -7.34
CA PHE A 13 -2.64 -11.37 -6.32
C PHE A 13 -3.10 -10.04 -6.95
N MET A 14 -2.25 -9.40 -7.75
CA MET A 14 -2.57 -8.14 -8.41
C MET A 14 -3.79 -8.26 -9.33
N VAL A 15 -3.90 -9.36 -10.07
CA VAL A 15 -5.07 -9.63 -10.93
C VAL A 15 -6.34 -9.82 -10.10
N ALA A 16 -6.27 -10.57 -9.00
CA ALA A 16 -7.41 -10.78 -8.12
C ALA A 16 -7.87 -9.47 -7.45
N LEU A 17 -6.93 -8.65 -7.00
CA LEU A 17 -7.19 -7.33 -6.43
C LEU A 17 -7.88 -6.42 -7.45
N LEU A 18 -7.36 -6.32 -8.67
CA LEU A 18 -7.95 -5.49 -9.72
C LEU A 18 -9.36 -5.94 -10.08
N LYS A 19 -9.62 -7.25 -10.20
CA LYS A 19 -10.97 -7.78 -10.43
C LYS A 19 -11.93 -7.43 -9.29
N ASN A 20 -11.47 -7.49 -8.04
CA ASN A 20 -12.30 -7.12 -6.90
C ASN A 20 -12.64 -5.63 -6.90
N LEU A 21 -11.67 -4.79 -7.23
CA LEU A 21 -11.85 -3.34 -7.35
C LEU A 21 -12.77 -2.99 -8.53
N GLU A 22 -12.62 -3.64 -9.68
CA GLU A 22 -13.52 -3.50 -10.84
C GLU A 22 -14.97 -3.82 -10.47
N ALA A 23 -15.20 -4.89 -9.71
CA ALA A 23 -16.54 -5.29 -9.27
C ALA A 23 -17.18 -4.32 -8.27
N ARG A 24 -16.36 -3.49 -7.58
CA ARG A 24 -16.82 -2.55 -6.55
C ARG A 24 -16.81 -1.10 -7.02
N ALA A 25 -16.10 -0.77 -8.09
CA ALA A 25 -16.04 0.57 -8.64
C ALA A 25 -17.35 0.91 -9.35
N SER A 26 -17.88 2.08 -9.07
CA SER A 26 -19.09 2.60 -9.73
C SER A 26 -18.78 3.10 -11.13
N THR A 27 -17.52 3.49 -11.38
CA THR A 27 -17.06 3.98 -12.68
C THR A 27 -15.62 3.53 -12.99
N PRO A 28 -15.24 3.43 -14.28
CA PRO A 28 -13.85 3.19 -14.67
C PRO A 28 -12.88 4.26 -14.12
N LYS A 29 -13.37 5.50 -13.95
CA LYS A 29 -12.55 6.59 -13.42
C LYS A 29 -12.24 6.42 -11.93
N GLU A 30 -13.20 5.91 -11.16
CA GLU A 30 -13.01 5.58 -9.75
C GLU A 30 -11.94 4.49 -9.59
N LEU A 31 -12.01 3.44 -10.42
CA LEU A 31 -11.00 2.38 -10.45
C LEU A 31 -9.61 2.95 -10.77
N GLU A 32 -9.48 3.78 -11.80
CA GLU A 32 -8.22 4.43 -12.17
C GLU A 32 -7.67 5.27 -11.00
N ILE A 33 -8.51 6.04 -10.31
CA ILE A 33 -8.09 6.84 -9.15
C ILE A 33 -7.59 5.94 -8.01
N VAL A 34 -8.33 4.88 -7.66
CA VAL A 34 -7.93 3.96 -6.59
C VAL A 34 -6.58 3.33 -6.93
N VAL A 35 -6.45 2.84 -8.16
CA VAL A 35 -5.29 2.09 -8.60
C VAL A 35 -4.05 2.98 -8.78
N GLU A 36 -4.20 4.16 -9.39
CA GLU A 36 -3.06 5.04 -9.68
C GLU A 36 -2.71 6.00 -8.55
N GLN A 37 -3.66 6.38 -7.70
CA GLN A 37 -3.46 7.45 -6.71
C GLN A 37 -3.53 6.94 -5.27
N ILE A 38 -4.37 5.94 -4.98
CA ILE A 38 -4.58 5.47 -3.60
C ILE A 38 -3.65 4.31 -3.25
N LEU A 39 -3.67 3.22 -4.04
CA LEU A 39 -2.87 2.02 -3.76
C LEU A 39 -1.36 2.30 -3.62
N PRO A 40 -0.73 3.12 -4.47
CA PRO A 40 0.71 3.41 -4.35
C PRO A 40 1.10 4.07 -3.03
N VAL A 41 0.17 4.76 -2.38
CA VAL A 41 0.41 5.40 -1.08
C VAL A 41 0.00 4.48 0.07
N LEU A 42 -1.13 3.79 -0.10
CA LEU A 42 -1.74 2.95 0.93
C LEU A 42 -0.89 1.71 1.22
N VAL A 43 -0.34 1.06 0.20
CA VAL A 43 0.48 -0.16 0.38
C VAL A 43 1.73 0.15 1.22
N PRO A 44 2.56 1.15 0.90
CA PRO A 44 3.67 1.55 1.77
C PRO A 44 3.24 1.99 3.16
N ALA A 45 2.07 2.65 3.29
CA ALA A 45 1.54 3.06 4.58
C ALA A 45 1.21 1.85 5.48
N ILE A 46 0.62 0.80 4.93
CA ILE A 46 0.33 -0.46 5.64
C ILE A 46 1.64 -1.14 6.04
N VAL A 47 2.61 -1.25 5.15
CA VAL A 47 3.92 -1.84 5.46
C VAL A 47 4.63 -1.05 6.57
N HIS A 48 4.59 0.28 6.52
CA HIS A 48 5.16 1.11 7.57
C HIS A 48 4.43 0.95 8.90
N LEU A 49 3.10 0.80 8.89
CA LEU A 49 2.34 0.54 10.10
C LEU A 49 2.74 -0.81 10.73
N LEU A 50 2.84 -1.87 9.93
CA LEU A 50 3.23 -3.20 10.41
C LEU A 50 4.61 -3.17 11.07
N LYS A 51 5.60 -2.54 10.42
CA LYS A 51 6.93 -2.35 11.02
C LYS A 51 6.92 -1.56 12.32
N ALA A 52 6.05 -0.55 12.42
CA ALA A 52 5.91 0.24 13.64
C ALA A 52 5.30 -0.58 14.77
N VAL A 53 4.34 -1.46 14.46
CA VAL A 53 3.73 -2.39 15.41
C VAL A 53 4.76 -3.42 15.88
N GLU A 54 5.48 -4.07 14.96
CA GLU A 54 6.57 -5.00 15.30
C GLU A 54 7.60 -4.35 16.23
N ALA A 55 8.07 -3.15 15.90
CA ALA A 55 9.03 -2.42 16.74
C ALA A 55 8.46 -2.00 18.11
N SER A 56 7.15 -1.80 18.22
CA SER A 56 6.48 -1.52 19.49
C SER A 56 6.40 -2.76 20.36
N GLU A 57 6.09 -3.91 19.76
CA GLU A 57 6.04 -5.21 20.45
C GLU A 57 7.42 -5.59 20.99
N GLU A 58 8.49 -5.37 20.21
CA GLU A 58 9.88 -5.58 20.65
C GLU A 58 10.28 -4.67 21.84
N GLN A 59 9.78 -3.43 21.89
CA GLN A 59 10.06 -2.48 22.99
C GLN A 59 9.33 -2.82 24.29
N ASP A 60 8.11 -3.36 24.18
CA ASP A 60 7.33 -3.80 25.33
C ASP A 60 7.96 -5.04 26.00
N GLU A 61 8.66 -5.89 25.24
CA GLU A 61 9.42 -7.04 25.77
C GLU A 61 10.67 -6.63 26.56
N ASP A 62 11.33 -5.53 26.17
CA ASP A 62 12.55 -5.00 26.81
C ASP A 62 12.25 -4.11 28.05
N GLY A 63 10.99 -3.95 28.44
CA GLY A 63 10.58 -3.22 29.64
C GLY A 63 10.83 -1.69 29.57
N GLY A 64 11.00 -1.16 28.37
CA GLY A 64 11.10 0.28 28.12
C GLY A 64 9.76 1.01 28.33
N ASP A 65 9.81 2.32 28.60
CA ASP A 65 8.60 3.17 28.62
C ASP A 65 7.99 3.18 27.22
N GLY A 66 7.01 2.29 27.02
CA GLY A 66 6.32 2.09 25.76
C GLY A 66 5.81 3.42 25.24
N GLY A 67 6.27 3.81 24.05
CA GLY A 67 5.83 5.04 23.41
C GLY A 67 4.30 5.12 23.31
N PRO A 68 3.74 6.28 22.91
CA PRO A 68 2.30 6.43 22.80
C PRO A 68 1.71 5.33 21.89
N PRO A 69 0.56 4.75 22.28
CA PRO A 69 -0.01 3.60 21.57
C PRO A 69 -0.25 3.93 20.10
N ILE A 70 0.14 3.01 19.24
CA ILE A 70 -0.07 3.16 17.79
C ILE A 70 -1.57 3.13 17.53
N ARG A 71 -2.07 4.22 16.92
CA ARG A 71 -3.43 4.33 16.41
C ARG A 71 -3.40 4.06 14.91
N PRO A 72 -3.80 2.86 14.43
CA PRO A 72 -3.60 2.44 13.04
C PRO A 72 -4.16 3.43 12.01
N LEU A 73 -5.39 3.90 12.23
CA LEU A 73 -6.05 4.84 11.31
C LEU A 73 -5.34 6.20 11.28
N ASP A 74 -4.94 6.74 12.44
CA ASP A 74 -4.21 8.01 12.52
C ASP A 74 -2.82 7.90 11.88
N HIS A 75 -2.19 6.74 11.98
CA HIS A 75 -0.89 6.46 11.35
C HIS A 75 -1.02 6.42 9.83
N LEU A 76 -1.98 5.64 9.32
CA LEU A 76 -2.27 5.56 7.88
C LEU A 76 -2.65 6.93 7.32
N ALA A 77 -3.54 7.67 7.98
CA ALA A 77 -3.95 9.01 7.53
C ALA A 77 -2.77 9.98 7.47
N ARG A 78 -1.91 10.01 8.50
CA ARG A 78 -0.70 10.86 8.52
C ARG A 78 0.28 10.46 7.43
N PHE A 79 0.50 9.17 7.22
CA PHE A 79 1.39 8.68 6.17
C PHE A 79 0.87 9.05 4.78
N MET A 80 -0.41 8.74 4.51
CA MET A 80 -1.03 9.01 3.23
C MET A 80 -1.10 10.50 2.91
N LEU A 81 -1.30 11.36 3.91
CA LEU A 81 -1.22 12.81 3.75
C LEU A 81 0.19 13.27 3.34
N ARG A 82 1.22 12.80 4.05
CA ARG A 82 2.63 13.16 3.81
C ARG A 82 3.18 12.63 2.49
N ARG A 83 2.63 11.51 1.99
CA ARG A 83 3.05 10.86 0.75
C ARG A 83 2.03 11.02 -0.37
N ASN A 84 1.08 11.95 -0.21
CA ASN A 84 0.07 12.20 -1.23
C ASN A 84 0.74 12.71 -2.52
N PRO A 85 0.60 12.03 -3.67
CA PRO A 85 1.22 12.42 -4.93
C PRO A 85 0.70 13.75 -5.48
N ARG A 86 -0.45 14.23 -4.98
CA ARG A 86 -0.98 15.56 -5.33
C ARG A 86 -0.24 16.70 -4.65
N HIS A 87 0.51 16.40 -3.60
CA HIS A 87 1.19 17.39 -2.76
C HIS A 87 2.69 17.15 -2.63
N ASN A 88 3.18 15.98 -3.04
CA ASN A 88 4.57 15.56 -2.90
C ASN A 88 5.03 14.78 -4.15
N GLU A 89 6.34 14.75 -4.38
CA GLU A 89 6.92 13.94 -5.46
C GLU A 89 6.71 12.43 -5.18
N PRO A 90 6.29 11.64 -6.18
CA PRO A 90 6.15 10.20 -6.04
C PRO A 90 7.51 9.53 -5.84
N THR A 91 7.58 8.51 -4.96
CA THR A 91 8.79 7.69 -4.84
C THR A 91 8.90 6.71 -6.01
N THR A 92 10.10 6.17 -6.26
CA THR A 92 10.35 5.17 -7.33
C THR A 92 9.39 3.98 -7.26
N GLU A 93 9.20 3.44 -6.06
CA GLU A 93 8.29 2.30 -5.80
C GLU A 93 6.84 2.63 -6.19
N MET A 94 6.40 3.87 -5.95
CA MET A 94 5.05 4.32 -6.31
C MET A 94 4.89 4.43 -7.82
N ILE A 95 5.92 4.92 -8.52
CA ILE A 95 5.96 5.03 -9.98
C ILE A 95 5.90 3.63 -10.62
N GLU A 96 6.66 2.67 -10.08
CA GLU A 96 6.67 1.29 -10.55
C GLU A 96 5.30 0.62 -10.38
N LEU A 97 4.66 0.79 -9.21
CA LEU A 97 3.31 0.26 -8.99
C LEU A 97 2.28 0.91 -9.92
N GLN A 98 2.35 2.22 -10.12
CA GLN A 98 1.49 2.93 -11.08
C GLN A 98 1.68 2.40 -12.51
N ALA A 99 2.93 2.18 -12.93
CA ALA A 99 3.24 1.66 -14.26
C ALA A 99 2.71 0.23 -14.45
N LEU A 100 2.92 -0.64 -13.45
CA LEU A 100 2.38 -2.00 -13.46
C LEU A 100 0.86 -1.97 -13.56
N ALA A 101 0.21 -1.15 -12.75
CA ALA A 101 -1.24 -1.13 -12.69
C ALA A 101 -1.86 -0.55 -13.97
N ARG A 102 -1.26 0.50 -14.56
CA ARG A 102 -1.61 1.00 -15.90
C ARG A 102 -1.51 -0.08 -16.97
N ARG A 103 -0.44 -0.88 -16.93
CA ARG A 103 -0.25 -1.99 -17.89
C ARG A 103 -1.29 -3.10 -17.71
N LEU A 104 -1.77 -3.32 -16.49
CA LEU A 104 -2.80 -4.32 -16.21
C LEU A 104 -4.21 -3.82 -16.55
N LEU A 105 -4.47 -2.52 -16.42
CA LEU A 105 -5.75 -1.89 -16.75
C LEU A 105 -5.91 -1.59 -18.25
N ARG A 106 -4.82 -1.24 -18.94
CA ARG A 106 -4.79 -1.12 -20.41
C ARG A 106 -4.65 -2.53 -20.98
N LYS A 107 -5.78 -3.15 -21.34
CA LYS A 107 -5.80 -4.43 -22.07
C LYS A 107 -4.90 -4.40 -23.29
#